data_AF-A0AA50YLC6-F1
#
_entry.id   AF-A0AA50YLC6-F1
#
_cell.length_a   1.000
_cell.length_b   1.000
_cell.length_c   1.000
_cell.angle_alpha   90.00
_cell.angle_beta   90.00
_cell.angle_gamma   90.00
#
_symmetry.space_group_name_H-M   'P 1'
#
loop_
_entity.id
_entity.type
_entity.pdbx_description
1 polymer ?
#
loop_
_entity_poly.entity_id
_entity_poly.type
_entity_poly.pdbx_seq_one_letter_code
_entity_poly.pdbx_strand_id
1 'polypeptide(L)' 'EIFELSHNGTRFVAEEVMRYETGPNVVMTCSVQNAQNRIYLAAGQESHCQLYKVNV' A
#
# COMPACT_ATOMS: atom_id res chain seq x y z
N GLU A 1 -0.98 11.03 12.27
CA GLU A 1 -0.04 10.08 12.92
C GLU A 1 -0.16 8.74 12.19
N ILE A 2 0.94 8.03 11.96
CA ILE A 2 0.95 6.74 11.25
C ILE A 2 1.67 5.71 12.09
N PHE A 3 1.09 4.53 12.18
CA PHE A 3 1.62 3.41 12.94
C PHE A 3 1.77 2.20 12.04
N GLU A 4 2.89 1.49 12.19
CA GLU A 4 3.05 0.14 11.67
C GLU A 4 2.51 -0.85 12.70
N LEU A 5 1.61 -1.73 12.27
CA LEU A 5 1.07 -2.81 13.11
C LEU A 5 1.77 -4.13 12.74
N SER A 6 2.42 -4.75 13.70
CA SER A 6 3.07 -6.05 13.53
C SER A 6 2.75 -7.00 14.68
N HIS A 7 2.93 -8.31 14.46
CA HIS A 7 2.83 -9.31 15.51
C HIS A 7 4.22 -9.84 15.85
N ASN A 8 4.65 -9.65 17.10
CA ASN A 8 6.02 -9.98 17.54
C ASN A 8 6.21 -11.43 18.03
N GLY A 9 5.21 -12.28 17.79
CA GLY A 9 5.17 -13.67 18.27
C GLY A 9 4.37 -13.86 19.57
N THR A 10 3.99 -12.79 20.27
CA THR A 10 3.16 -12.89 21.50
C THR A 10 1.99 -11.91 21.51
N ARG A 11 2.17 -10.71 20.96
CA ARG A 11 1.13 -9.67 20.90
C ARG A 11 1.27 -8.84 19.63
N PHE A 12 0.20 -8.12 19.32
CA PHE A 12 0.27 -7.03 18.35
C PHE A 12 0.96 -5.82 18.99
N VAL A 13 1.84 -5.20 18.23
CA VAL A 13 2.57 -3.98 18.61
C VAL A 13 2.29 -2.93 17.53
N ALA A 14 2.10 -1.69 17.97
CA ALA A 14 1.97 -0.53 17.11
C ALA A 14 3.22 0.35 17.28
N GLU A 15 3.96 0.58 16.22
CA GLU A 15 5.17 1.41 16.23
C GLU A 15 4.93 2.67 15.41
N GLU A 16 5.22 3.83 15.99
CA GLU A 16 5.09 5.09 15.27
C GLU A 16 6.15 5.17 14.18
N VAL A 17 5.72 5.45 12.95
CA VAL A 17 6.60 5.55 11.80
C VAL A 17 6.48 6.93 11.16
N MET A 18 7.64 7.52 10.83
CA MET A 18 7.65 8.73 10.01
C MET A 18 7.32 8.38 8.56
N ARG A 19 6.27 9.00 8.04
CA ARG A 19 5.94 8.92 6.62
C ARG A 19 6.84 9.87 5.84
N TYR A 20 7.56 9.32 4.87
CA TYR A 20 8.13 10.14 3.81
C TYR A 20 7.01 10.52 2.83
N GLU A 21 6.79 11.82 2.61
CA GLU A 21 5.84 12.27 1.61
C GLU A 21 6.35 11.89 0.22
N THR A 22 5.72 10.87 -0.38
CA THR A 22 6.08 10.34 -1.71
C THR A 22 5.24 10.92 -2.85
N GLY A 23 4.36 11.88 -2.56
CA GLY A 23 3.51 12.53 -3.55
C GLY A 23 2.19 13.07 -2.97
N PRO A 24 1.34 13.69 -3.80
CA PRO A 24 0.12 14.36 -3.36
C PRO A 24 -1.01 13.41 -2.96
N ASN A 25 -0.92 12.13 -3.32
CA ASN A 25 -2.00 11.16 -3.12
C ASN A 25 -1.60 10.09 -2.10
N VAL A 26 -2.50 9.83 -1.15
CA VAL A 26 -2.35 8.72 -0.19
C VAL A 26 -2.94 7.45 -0.81
N VAL A 27 -2.10 6.42 -0.97
CA VAL A 27 -2.58 5.07 -1.25
C VAL A 27 -2.95 4.41 0.08
N MET A 28 -4.23 4.13 0.26
CA MET A 28 -4.81 3.53 1.46
C MET A 28 -4.75 2.01 1.41
N THR A 29 -4.94 1.43 0.22
CA THR A 29 -4.90 -0.02 -0.03
C THR A 29 -4.31 -0.30 -1.41
N CYS A 30 -3.74 -1.49 -1.58
CA CYS A 30 -3.37 -1.96 -2.90
C CYS A 30 -3.59 -3.46 -3.07
N SER A 31 -3.74 -3.88 -4.33
CA SER A 31 -3.75 -5.28 -4.73
C SER A 31 -2.98 -5.42 -6.04
N VAL A 32 -2.21 -6.50 -6.16
CA VAL A 32 -1.40 -6.79 -7.35
C VAL A 32 -1.86 -8.11 -7.95
N GLN A 33 -2.12 -8.11 -9.24
CA GLN A 33 -2.36 -9.31 -10.02
C GLN A 33 -1.26 -9.48 -11.05
N ASN A 34 -0.57 -10.61 -10.99
CA ASN A 34 0.29 -11.07 -12.08
C ASN A 34 -0.54 -11.95 -13.03
N ALA A 35 -0.67 -11.50 -14.28
CA ALA A 35 -1.36 -12.21 -15.35
C ALA A 35 -0.35 -12.53 -16.47
N GLN A 36 0.43 -13.59 -16.27
CA GLN A 36 1.48 -14.08 -17.16
C GLN A 36 2.54 -13.01 -17.47
N ASN A 37 2.34 -12.23 -18.53
CA ASN A 37 3.27 -11.21 -19.03
C ASN A 37 2.78 -9.78 -18.75
N ARG A 38 1.83 -9.63 -17.84
CA ARG A 38 1.28 -8.33 -17.44
C ARG A 38 1.11 -8.29 -15.93
N ILE A 39 1.55 -7.20 -15.32
CA ILE A 39 1.32 -6.94 -13.91
C ILE A 39 0.37 -5.74 -13.82
N TYR A 40 -0.70 -5.93 -13.05
CA TYR A 40 -1.67 -4.89 -12.76
C TYR A 40 -1.65 -4.55 -11.28
N LEU A 41 -1.61 -3.26 -10.96
CA LEU A 41 -1.70 -2.72 -9.61
C LEU A 41 -3.00 -1.96 -9.47
N ALA A 42 -3.91 -2.42 -8.62
CA ALA A 42 -5.03 -1.63 -8.16
C ALA A 42 -4.61 -0.88 -6.89
N ALA A 43 -4.73 0.44 -6.89
CA ALA A 43 -4.49 1.28 -5.72
C ALA A 43 -5.80 1.96 -5.30
N GLY A 44 -6.24 1.72 -4.06
CA GLY A 44 -7.30 2.49 -3.42
C GLY A 44 -6.70 3.75 -2.81
N GLN A 45 -7.16 4.90 -3.27
CA GLN A 45 -6.85 6.20 -2.67
C GLN A 45 -8.04 6.68 -1.84
N GLU A 46 -7.90 7.82 -1.15
CA GLU A 46 -8.95 8.38 -0.30
C GLU A 46 -10.29 8.59 -1.05
N SER A 47 -10.24 9.03 -2.31
CA SER A 47 -11.42 9.41 -3.09
C SER A 47 -11.81 8.43 -4.19
N HIS A 48 -10.90 7.59 -4.67
CA HIS A 48 -11.14 6.72 -5.81
C HIS A 48 -10.15 5.55 -5.87
N CYS A 49 -10.47 4.55 -6.67
CA CYS A 49 -9.55 3.47 -7.03
C CYS A 49 -8.98 3.73 -8.42
N GLN A 50 -7.68 3.46 -8.59
CA GLN A 50 -7.03 3.52 -9.90
C GLN A 50 -6.29 2.21 -10.20
N LEU A 51 -6.41 1.75 -11.45
CA LEU A 51 -5.73 0.56 -11.95
C LEU A 51 -4.55 1.00 -12.83
N TYR A 52 -3.35 0.57 -12.47
CA TYR A 52 -2.12 0.81 -13.21
C TYR A 52 -1.68 -0.48 -13.91
N LYS A 53 -1.24 -0.36 -15.16
CA LYS A 53 -0.44 -1.38 -15.82
C LYS A 53 1.02 -1.10 -15.47
N VAL A 54 1.67 -2.03 -14.78
CA VAL A 54 3.08 -1.91 -14.42
C VAL A 54 3.91 -2.23 -15.66
N ASN A 55 4.79 -1.30 -16.05
CA ASN A 55 5.84 -1.57 -17.01
C ASN A 55 7.07 -2.02 -16.22
N VAL A 56 7.54 -3.23 -16.50
CA VAL A 56 8.78 -3.80 -15.95
C VAL A 56 9.90 -3.63 -16.96
#